data_AF-A0A6A4LZ47-F1
#
_entry.id   AF-A0A6A4LZ47-F1
#
_cell.length_a   1.000
_cell.length_b   1.000
_cell.length_c   1.000
_cell.angle_alpha   90.00
_cell.angle_beta   90.00
_cell.angle_gamma   90.00
#
_symmetry.space_group_name_H-M   'P 1'
#
loop_
_entity.id
_entity.type
_entity.pdbx_description
1 polymer ?
#
loop_
_entity_poly.entity_id
_entity_poly.type
_entity_poly.pdbx_seq_one_letter_code
_entity_poly.pdbx_strand_id
1 'polypeptide(L)'
;MEQAYVQQLESSRIKLTQLEQDLHHARAQGLLLGGAGGPGGNISSGAAMFDMEYARWLDDDLRHMSELRAGLQHHLPDHDLKKIVDGYVGHYDEIFHLKGVAAKTDVFHLITGMWTTPAERCFLWMGGFRPSELIKMLITQLDPLTEQQVMGIYSLQHSSQQAEEALSQGLDQLQQSLIDTVSGGGSFNDGLHHMAVAMGKLTNLEGFVRQVIQS
;
A
#
# COMPACT_ATOMS: atom_id res chain seq x y z
N MET A 1 -19.76 23.96 -23.88
CA MET A 1 -19.36 23.19 -22.69
C MET A 1 -18.06 22.41 -22.91
N GLU A 2 -17.87 21.77 -24.07
CA GLU A 2 -16.64 21.02 -24.39
C GLU A 2 -15.35 21.84 -24.33
N GLN A 3 -15.34 23.07 -24.87
CA GLN A 3 -14.14 23.93 -24.84
C GLN A 3 -13.70 24.33 -23.41
N ALA A 4 -14.63 24.50 -22.48
CA ALA A 4 -14.30 24.83 -21.09
C ALA A 4 -13.69 23.61 -20.37
N TYR A 5 -14.17 22.41 -20.68
CA TYR A 5 -13.62 21.17 -20.15
C TYR A 5 -12.22 20.86 -20.70
N VAL A 6 -12.01 21.09 -22.01
CA VAL A 6 -10.69 20.94 -22.64
C VAL A 6 -9.68 21.93 -22.05
N GLN A 7 -10.06 23.20 -21.86
CA GLN A 7 -9.18 24.17 -21.19
C GLN A 7 -8.87 23.79 -19.74
N GLN A 8 -9.83 23.21 -19.02
CA GLN A 8 -9.61 22.74 -17.66
C GLN A 8 -8.61 21.57 -17.64
N LEU A 9 -8.69 20.64 -18.59
CA LEU A 9 -7.75 19.53 -18.73
C LEU A 9 -6.34 20.04 -19.08
N GLU A 10 -6.22 21.00 -20.00
CA GLU A 10 -4.93 21.61 -20.35
C GLU A 10 -4.31 22.36 -19.16
N SER A 11 -5.12 23.09 -18.40
CA SER A 11 -4.67 23.76 -17.17
C SER A 11 -4.20 22.76 -16.12
N SER A 12 -4.94 21.66 -15.93
CA SER A 12 -4.55 20.59 -15.01
C SER A 12 -3.27 19.90 -15.46
N ARG A 13 -3.10 19.62 -16.76
CA ARG A 13 -1.88 19.02 -17.31
C ARG A 13 -0.65 19.88 -17.02
N ILE A 14 -0.73 21.19 -17.26
CA ILE A 14 0.38 22.13 -17.04
C ILE A 14 0.71 22.23 -15.54
N LYS A 15 -0.29 22.29 -14.67
CA LYS A 15 -0.07 22.28 -13.21
C LYS A 15 0.59 20.99 -12.74
N LEU A 16 0.21 19.84 -13.31
CA LEU A 16 0.81 18.55 -12.98
C LEU A 16 2.30 18.54 -13.37
N THR A 17 2.62 18.97 -14.60
CA THR A 17 4.01 19.04 -15.07
C THR A 17 4.85 20.00 -14.24
N GLN A 18 4.30 21.14 -13.82
CA GLN A 18 5.00 22.07 -12.92
C GLN A 18 5.25 21.45 -11.56
N LEU A 19 4.25 20.78 -10.97
CA LEU A 19 4.39 20.08 -9.70
C LEU A 19 5.40 18.93 -9.78
N GLU A 20 5.44 18.19 -10.89
CA GLU A 20 6.45 17.16 -11.14
C GLU A 20 7.86 17.77 -11.19
N GLN A 21 8.04 18.88 -11.88
CA GLN A 21 9.32 19.59 -11.94
C GLN A 21 9.74 20.13 -10.56
N ASP A 22 8.82 20.73 -9.82
CA ASP A 22 9.08 21.25 -8.48
C ASP A 22 9.39 20.10 -7.50
N LEU A 23 8.73 18.95 -7.65
CA LEU A 23 9.02 17.73 -6.90
C LEU A 23 10.42 17.20 -7.23
N HIS A 24 10.78 17.11 -8.51
CA HIS A 24 12.13 16.70 -8.93
C HIS A 24 13.20 17.67 -8.41
N HIS A 25 12.94 18.97 -8.44
CA HIS A 25 13.84 19.98 -7.90
C HIS A 25 14.00 19.89 -6.38
N ALA A 26 12.90 19.74 -5.64
CA ALA A 26 12.94 19.64 -4.20
C ALA A 26 13.52 18.29 -3.72
N ARG A 27 13.45 17.24 -4.55
CA ARG A 27 14.16 15.96 -4.38
C ARG A 27 15.67 16.10 -4.58
N ALA A 28 16.10 16.87 -5.58
CA ALA A 28 17.52 17.16 -5.83
C ALA A 28 18.16 18.06 -4.76
N GLN A 29 17.35 18.91 -4.11
CA GLN A 29 17.80 19.82 -3.05
C GLN A 29 17.67 19.26 -1.63
N GLY A 30 17.12 18.06 -1.46
CA GLY A 30 16.90 17.44 -0.15
C GLY A 30 15.90 18.20 0.75
N LEU A 31 15.07 19.08 0.19
CA LEU A 31 14.17 19.98 0.93
C LEU A 31 12.80 19.35 1.22
N LEU A 32 12.37 18.36 0.42
CA LEU A 32 11.18 17.52 0.69
C LEU A 32 11.50 16.38 1.67
N LEU A 33 12.33 16.63 2.68
CA LEU A 33 12.56 15.69 3.77
C LEU A 33 11.45 15.88 4.82
N GLY A 34 10.24 15.44 4.46
CA GLY A 34 9.07 15.42 5.31
C GLY A 34 9.06 14.18 6.20
N GLY A 35 9.93 14.18 7.22
CA GLY A 35 10.06 13.11 8.20
C GLY A 35 11.51 13.00 8.69
N ALA A 36 11.83 13.68 9.79
CA ALA A 36 13.12 13.66 10.49
C ALA A 36 14.39 13.88 9.62
N GLY A 37 14.79 15.15 9.53
CA GLY A 37 15.91 15.70 8.78
C GLY A 37 15.33 16.66 7.74
N GLY A 38 15.84 17.83 7.37
CA GLY A 38 17.16 18.38 7.57
C GLY A 38 18.11 17.82 6.52
N PRO A 39 18.81 18.64 5.70
CA PRO A 39 19.98 18.16 4.98
C PRO A 39 20.99 17.69 6.04
N GLY A 40 21.02 16.38 6.30
CA GLY A 40 21.69 15.78 7.46
C GLY A 40 20.85 14.83 8.33
N GLY A 41 19.59 14.55 7.98
CA GLY A 41 18.82 13.47 8.63
C GLY A 41 19.43 12.11 8.31
N ASN A 42 20.00 11.45 9.32
CA ASN A 42 20.48 10.08 9.20
C ASN A 42 19.29 9.16 8.89
N ILE A 43 19.12 8.75 7.64
CA ILE A 43 18.24 7.64 7.29
C ILE A 43 18.67 6.46 8.16
N SER A 44 17.74 5.86 8.91
CA SER A 44 18.06 4.69 9.71
C SER A 44 18.61 3.60 8.78
N SER A 45 19.61 2.84 9.23
CA SER A 45 20.19 1.78 8.38
C SER A 45 19.12 0.81 7.85
N GLY A 46 18.01 0.63 8.58
CA GLY A 46 16.87 -0.17 8.15
C GLY A 46 16.03 0.50 7.06
N ALA A 47 15.78 1.80 7.16
CA ALA A 47 15.06 2.55 6.14
C ALA A 47 15.81 2.58 4.80
N ALA A 48 17.13 2.81 4.82
CA ALA A 48 17.95 2.78 3.61
C ALA A 48 18.01 1.39 2.97
N MET A 49 18.06 0.34 3.79
CA MET A 49 18.03 -1.04 3.31
C MET A 49 16.67 -1.39 2.68
N PHE A 50 15.57 -0.98 3.30
CA PHE A 50 14.23 -1.16 2.73
C PHE A 50 14.10 -0.46 1.38
N ASP A 51 14.55 0.80 1.26
CA ASP A 51 14.47 1.54 0.00
C ASP A 51 15.25 0.85 -1.13
N MET A 52 16.43 0.29 -0.82
CA MET A 52 17.25 -0.45 -1.77
C MET A 52 16.59 -1.76 -2.22
N GLU A 53 16.08 -2.56 -1.27
CA GLU A 53 15.41 -3.82 -1.61
C GLU A 53 14.07 -3.58 -2.31
N TYR A 54 13.35 -2.52 -1.97
CA TYR A 54 12.14 -2.11 -2.68
C TYR A 54 12.42 -1.73 -4.13
N ALA A 55 13.49 -0.97 -4.38
CA ALA A 55 13.89 -0.62 -5.75
C ALA A 55 14.23 -1.87 -6.57
N ARG A 56 14.95 -2.82 -5.97
CA ARG A 56 15.23 -4.11 -6.60
C ARG A 56 13.95 -4.92 -6.86
N TRP A 57 13.04 -4.95 -5.90
CA TRP A 57 11.74 -5.61 -6.06
C TRP A 57 10.94 -5.05 -7.23
N LEU A 58 10.99 -3.72 -7.45
CA LEU A 58 10.37 -3.07 -8.62
C LEU A 58 11.02 -3.50 -9.95
N ASP A 59 12.34 -3.60 -10.01
CA ASP A 59 13.04 -4.09 -11.19
C ASP A 59 12.64 -5.54 -11.51
N ASP A 60 12.52 -6.38 -10.48
CA ASP A 60 12.03 -7.75 -10.61
C ASP A 60 10.54 -7.81 -10.98
N ASP A 61 9.70 -6.91 -10.49
CA ASP A 61 8.28 -6.80 -10.88
C ASP A 61 8.13 -6.50 -12.38
N LEU A 62 8.93 -5.55 -12.90
CA LEU A 62 8.99 -5.25 -14.33
C LEU A 62 9.44 -6.47 -15.16
N ARG A 63 10.38 -7.26 -14.65
CA ARG A 63 10.83 -8.50 -15.29
C ARG A 63 9.71 -9.53 -15.33
N HIS A 64 9.05 -9.81 -14.19
CA HIS A 64 7.93 -10.76 -14.14
C HIS A 64 6.77 -10.33 -15.06
N MET A 65 6.41 -9.04 -15.08
CA MET A 65 5.41 -8.52 -16.02
C MET A 65 5.80 -8.73 -17.49
N SER A 66 7.08 -8.57 -17.81
CA SER A 66 7.59 -8.78 -19.16
C SER A 66 7.54 -10.26 -19.55
N GLU A 67 7.88 -11.17 -18.63
CA GLU A 67 7.76 -12.62 -18.81
C GLU A 67 6.31 -13.05 -19.02
N LEU A 68 5.37 -12.54 -18.20
CA LEU A 68 3.94 -12.82 -18.35
C LEU A 68 3.41 -12.34 -19.71
N ARG A 69 3.77 -11.11 -20.11
CA ARG A 69 3.39 -10.56 -21.41
C ARG A 69 3.97 -11.38 -22.57
N ALA A 70 5.24 -11.78 -22.48
CA ALA A 70 5.86 -12.64 -23.47
C ALA A 70 5.18 -14.00 -23.54
N GLY A 71 4.85 -14.61 -22.39
CA GLY A 71 4.15 -15.89 -22.34
C GLY A 71 2.77 -15.85 -23.01
N LEU A 72 2.02 -14.76 -22.79
CA LEU A 72 0.74 -14.53 -23.46
C LEU A 72 0.91 -14.32 -24.97
N GLN A 73 1.89 -13.52 -25.40
CA GLN A 73 2.17 -13.25 -26.82
C GLN A 73 2.59 -14.49 -27.60
N HIS A 74 3.36 -15.39 -26.98
CA HIS A 74 3.83 -16.62 -27.61
C HIS A 74 2.84 -17.78 -27.47
N HIS A 75 1.65 -17.55 -26.91
CA HIS A 75 0.64 -18.56 -26.66
C HIS A 75 1.22 -19.80 -25.96
N LEU A 76 1.96 -19.57 -24.88
CA LEU A 76 2.50 -20.67 -24.08
C LEU A 76 1.36 -21.58 -23.59
N PRO A 77 1.61 -22.90 -23.50
CA PRO A 77 0.62 -23.81 -22.96
C PRO A 77 0.30 -23.47 -21.50
N ASP A 78 -0.95 -23.73 -21.08
CA ASP A 78 -1.48 -23.36 -19.75
C ASP A 78 -0.57 -23.76 -18.59
N HIS A 79 0.09 -24.91 -18.68
CA HIS A 79 0.99 -25.39 -17.63
C HIS A 79 2.24 -24.50 -17.45
N ASP A 80 2.73 -23.87 -18.51
CA ASP A 80 3.87 -22.95 -18.46
C ASP A 80 3.42 -21.54 -18.07
N LEU A 81 2.27 -21.09 -18.59
CA LEU A 81 1.64 -19.85 -18.11
C LEU A 81 1.36 -19.91 -16.60
N LYS A 82 0.87 -21.05 -16.11
CA LYS A 82 0.64 -21.26 -14.69
C LYS A 82 1.92 -21.10 -13.86
N LYS A 83 3.06 -21.63 -14.30
CA LYS A 83 4.34 -21.45 -13.59
C LYS A 83 4.74 -19.97 -13.53
N ILE A 84 4.55 -19.22 -14.61
CA ILE A 84 4.85 -17.78 -14.66
C ILE A 84 3.94 -17.02 -13.69
N VAL A 85 2.64 -17.31 -13.71
CA VAL A 85 1.66 -16.70 -12.80
C VAL A 85 1.98 -17.05 -11.35
N ASP A 86 2.22 -18.33 -11.04
CA ASP A 86 2.54 -18.78 -9.68
C ASP A 86 3.84 -18.10 -9.17
N GLY A 87 4.85 -17.94 -10.03
CA GLY A 87 6.08 -17.20 -9.72
C GLY A 87 5.82 -15.71 -9.47
N TYR A 88 5.01 -15.06 -10.31
CA TYR A 88 4.67 -13.65 -10.14
C TYR A 88 3.80 -13.40 -8.91
N VAL A 89 2.89 -14.31 -8.57
CA VAL A 89 2.12 -14.24 -7.31
C VAL A 89 3.07 -14.38 -6.11
N GLY A 90 4.02 -15.31 -6.15
CA GLY A 90 5.04 -15.45 -5.10
C GLY A 90 5.94 -14.22 -4.94
N HIS A 91 6.18 -13.45 -6.01
CA HIS A 91 6.91 -12.17 -5.95
C HIS A 91 6.23 -11.16 -5.02
N TYR A 92 4.90 -11.19 -4.90
CA TYR A 92 4.17 -10.30 -3.99
C TYR A 92 4.36 -10.67 -2.51
N ASP A 93 4.62 -11.94 -2.18
CA ASP A 93 4.92 -12.32 -0.79
C ASP A 93 6.21 -11.64 -0.29
N GLU A 94 7.18 -11.44 -1.18
CA GLU A 94 8.44 -10.78 -0.88
C GLU A 94 8.25 -9.31 -0.46
N ILE A 95 7.42 -8.54 -1.16
CA ILE A 95 7.18 -7.15 -0.76
C ILE A 95 6.46 -7.06 0.57
N PHE A 96 5.51 -7.95 0.87
CA PHE A 96 4.87 -7.97 2.19
C PHE A 96 5.85 -8.35 3.29
N HIS A 97 6.77 -9.28 3.01
CA HIS A 97 7.85 -9.60 3.95
C HIS A 97 8.76 -8.40 4.21
N LEU A 98 9.23 -7.71 3.17
CA LEU A 98 10.06 -6.51 3.28
C LEU A 98 9.36 -5.42 4.09
N LYS A 99 8.08 -5.13 3.79
CA LYS A 99 7.27 -4.18 4.56
C LYS A 99 7.12 -4.61 6.02
N GLY A 100 6.93 -5.91 6.28
CA GLY A 100 6.83 -6.45 7.64
C GLY A 100 8.12 -6.32 8.45
N VAL A 101 9.30 -6.48 7.82
CA VAL A 101 10.59 -6.21 8.44
C VAL A 101 10.75 -4.72 8.72
N ALA A 102 10.47 -3.86 7.72
CA ALA A 102 10.56 -2.41 7.86
C ALA A 102 9.64 -1.87 8.96
N ALA A 103 8.41 -2.38 9.07
CA ALA A 103 7.46 -1.98 10.11
C ALA A 103 7.98 -2.24 11.53
N LYS A 104 8.79 -3.30 11.73
CA LYS A 104 9.37 -3.63 13.05
C LYS A 104 10.52 -2.70 13.43
N THR A 105 11.22 -2.15 12.44
CA THR A 105 12.39 -1.30 12.66
C THR A 105 12.05 0.19 12.62
N ASP A 106 11.16 0.58 11.70
CA ASP A 106 10.80 1.96 11.41
C ASP A 106 9.44 2.03 10.68
N VAL A 107 8.35 1.92 11.45
CA VAL A 107 6.98 2.01 10.91
C VAL A 107 6.68 3.39 10.30
N PHE A 108 7.35 4.44 10.76
CA PHE A 108 7.17 5.79 10.21
C PHE A 108 7.73 5.88 8.81
N HIS A 109 8.92 5.31 8.55
CA HIS A 109 9.46 5.22 7.20
C HIS A 109 8.51 4.48 6.25
N LEU A 110 7.84 3.43 6.72
CA LEU A 110 6.86 2.71 5.88
C LEU A 110 5.63 3.57 5.54
N ILE A 111 5.14 4.39 6.49
CA ILE A 111 3.92 5.19 6.29
C ILE A 111 4.22 6.52 5.55
N THR A 112 5.30 7.20 5.89
CA THR A 112 5.60 8.56 5.42
C THR A 112 6.83 8.65 4.52
N GLY A 113 7.58 7.56 4.38
CA GLY A 113 8.82 7.53 3.61
C GLY A 113 8.62 7.79 2.12
N MET A 114 9.75 8.04 1.46
CA MET A 114 9.82 8.46 0.05
C MET A 114 9.93 7.28 -0.92
N TRP A 115 9.78 6.05 -0.41
CA TRP A 115 9.83 4.81 -1.18
C TRP A 115 8.67 4.70 -2.20
N THR A 116 7.54 5.35 -1.92
CA THR A 116 6.44 5.54 -2.89
C THR A 116 6.35 6.98 -3.39
N THR A 117 5.95 7.15 -4.64
CA THR A 117 5.65 8.47 -5.21
C THR A 117 4.43 9.13 -4.54
N PRO A 118 4.33 10.46 -4.52
CA PRO A 118 3.12 11.14 -4.03
C PRO A 118 1.84 10.71 -4.74
N ALA A 119 1.91 10.43 -6.04
CA ALA A 119 0.77 9.96 -6.82
C ALA A 119 0.29 8.59 -6.35
N GLU A 120 1.21 7.64 -6.13
CA GLU A 120 0.87 6.31 -5.59
C GLU A 120 0.25 6.42 -4.20
N ARG A 121 0.81 7.25 -3.32
CA ARG A 121 0.30 7.43 -1.95
C ARG A 121 -1.16 7.88 -1.90
N CYS A 122 -1.62 8.65 -2.88
CA CYS A 122 -3.02 9.06 -2.97
C CYS A 122 -3.99 7.88 -3.12
N PHE A 123 -3.51 6.73 -3.58
CA PHE A 123 -4.31 5.52 -3.80
C PHE A 123 -4.01 4.40 -2.80
N LEU A 124 -3.08 4.63 -1.86
CA LEU A 124 -2.78 3.68 -0.80
C LEU A 124 -3.75 3.82 0.37
N TRP A 125 -4.17 2.67 0.87
CA TRP A 125 -4.80 2.42 2.15
C TRP A 125 -3.76 1.79 3.11
N MET A 126 -4.20 1.16 4.20
CA MET A 126 -3.35 0.68 5.31
C MET A 126 -2.13 -0.16 4.91
N GLY A 127 -2.24 -1.02 3.89
CA GLY A 127 -1.15 -1.92 3.46
C GLY A 127 -0.74 -1.82 2.00
N GLY A 128 -1.38 -0.96 1.22
CA GLY A 128 -1.38 -1.05 -0.24
C GLY A 128 -2.67 -0.50 -0.82
N PHE A 129 -3.10 -1.01 -1.96
CA PHE A 129 -4.41 -0.70 -2.52
C PHE A 129 -5.55 -1.32 -1.69
N ARG A 130 -6.80 -0.86 -1.90
CA ARG A 130 -7.99 -1.58 -1.42
C ARG A 130 -8.32 -2.74 -2.36
N PRO A 131 -8.23 -4.00 -1.92
CA PRO A 131 -8.54 -5.16 -2.76
C PRO A 131 -9.91 -5.09 -3.46
N SER A 132 -10.95 -4.63 -2.78
CA SER A 132 -12.32 -4.53 -3.31
C SER A 132 -12.39 -3.62 -4.55
N GLU A 133 -11.72 -2.47 -4.52
CA GLU A 133 -11.66 -1.52 -5.64
C GLU A 133 -10.82 -2.05 -6.80
N LEU A 134 -9.72 -2.76 -6.49
CA LEU A 134 -8.92 -3.44 -7.51
C LEU A 134 -9.76 -4.51 -8.25
N ILE A 135 -10.46 -5.37 -7.50
CA ILE A 135 -11.31 -6.42 -8.07
C ILE A 135 -12.40 -5.78 -8.95
N LYS A 136 -13.05 -4.72 -8.45
CA LYS A 136 -14.07 -3.97 -9.20
C LYS A 136 -13.54 -3.42 -10.53
N MET A 137 -12.31 -2.91 -10.57
CA MET A 137 -11.66 -2.42 -11.78
C MET A 137 -11.32 -3.56 -12.75
N LEU A 138 -10.88 -4.71 -12.23
CA LEU A 138 -10.43 -5.85 -13.04
C LEU A 138 -11.60 -6.61 -13.67
N ILE A 139 -12.74 -6.77 -13.00
CA ILE A 139 -13.92 -7.47 -13.53
C ILE A 139 -14.30 -6.94 -14.92
N THR A 140 -14.24 -5.62 -15.13
CA THR A 140 -14.64 -5.01 -16.41
C THR A 140 -13.68 -5.30 -17.57
N GLN A 141 -12.50 -5.87 -17.29
CA GLN A 141 -11.46 -6.18 -18.27
C GLN A 141 -11.30 -7.69 -18.52
N LEU A 142 -11.99 -8.54 -17.75
CA LEU A 142 -11.91 -9.99 -17.82
C LEU A 142 -13.10 -10.49 -18.65
N ASP A 143 -12.96 -10.54 -19.97
CA ASP A 143 -13.93 -11.16 -20.87
C ASP A 143 -13.25 -12.19 -21.79
N PRO A 144 -13.86 -13.36 -22.07
CA PRO A 144 -15.15 -13.84 -21.56
C PRO A 144 -15.02 -14.65 -20.25
N LEU A 145 -15.91 -14.41 -19.28
CA LEU A 145 -16.05 -15.19 -18.04
C LEU A 145 -17.34 -16.01 -18.01
N THR A 146 -17.30 -17.17 -17.36
CA THR A 146 -18.52 -17.96 -17.07
C THR A 146 -19.34 -17.31 -15.95
N GLU A 147 -20.65 -17.56 -15.90
CA GLU A 147 -21.52 -17.07 -14.83
C GLU A 147 -21.02 -17.47 -13.44
N GLN A 148 -20.50 -18.69 -13.29
CA GLN A 148 -19.93 -19.17 -12.03
C GLN A 148 -18.68 -18.36 -11.62
N GLN A 149 -17.80 -18.04 -12.57
CA GLN A 149 -16.63 -17.19 -12.29
C GLN A 149 -17.05 -15.77 -11.93
N VAL A 150 -18.03 -15.20 -12.62
CA VAL A 150 -18.58 -13.87 -12.33
C VAL A 150 -19.13 -13.83 -10.90
N MET A 151 -19.97 -14.80 -10.52
CA MET A 151 -20.49 -14.89 -9.15
C MET A 151 -19.37 -15.05 -8.11
N GLY A 152 -18.36 -15.87 -8.40
CA GLY A 152 -17.20 -16.06 -7.52
C GLY A 152 -16.43 -14.76 -7.29
N ILE A 153 -16.18 -13.99 -8.34
CA ILE A 153 -15.46 -12.71 -8.25
C ILE A 153 -16.27 -11.67 -7.48
N TYR A 154 -17.58 -11.57 -7.70
CA TYR A 154 -18.44 -10.67 -6.90
C TYR A 154 -18.48 -11.07 -5.41
N SER A 155 -18.50 -12.37 -5.13
CA SER A 155 -18.44 -12.87 -3.75
C SER A 155 -17.12 -12.46 -3.07
N LEU A 156 -15.99 -12.62 -3.78
CA LEU A 156 -14.67 -12.21 -3.31
C LEU A 156 -14.56 -10.70 -3.11
N GLN A 157 -15.13 -9.90 -4.03
CA GLN A 157 -15.16 -8.45 -3.91
C GLN A 157 -15.92 -8.01 -2.66
N HIS A 158 -17.09 -8.60 -2.43
CA HIS A 158 -17.93 -8.29 -1.28
C HIS A 158 -17.27 -8.71 0.05
N SER A 159 -16.70 -9.92 0.12
CA SER A 159 -15.97 -10.36 1.33
C SER A 159 -14.75 -9.49 1.61
N SER A 160 -14.00 -9.09 0.58
CA SER A 160 -12.88 -8.16 0.70
C SER A 160 -13.33 -6.81 1.26
N GLN A 161 -14.43 -6.26 0.74
CA GLN A 161 -14.98 -5.00 1.24
C GLN A 161 -15.37 -5.09 2.72
N GLN A 162 -16.01 -6.18 3.16
CA GLN A 162 -16.36 -6.37 4.57
C GLN A 162 -15.13 -6.42 5.48
N ALA A 163 -14.08 -7.13 5.05
CA ALA A 163 -12.81 -7.18 5.76
C ALA A 163 -12.15 -5.79 5.85
N GLU A 164 -12.18 -5.02 4.76
CA GLU A 164 -11.65 -3.65 4.70
C GLU A 164 -12.40 -2.68 5.63
N GLU A 165 -13.72 -2.77 5.67
CA GLU A 165 -14.56 -1.96 6.56
C GLU A 165 -14.27 -2.28 8.01
N ALA A 166 -14.19 -3.57 8.37
CA ALA A 166 -13.87 -3.99 9.73
C ALA A 166 -12.45 -3.55 10.16
N LEU A 167 -11.46 -3.65 9.27
CA LEU A 167 -10.11 -3.21 9.56
C LEU A 167 -10.05 -1.68 9.74
N SER A 168 -10.76 -0.93 8.90
CA SER A 168 -10.81 0.54 8.99
C SER A 168 -11.43 0.98 10.33
N GLN A 169 -12.54 0.35 10.72
CA GLN A 169 -13.16 0.59 12.03
C GLN A 169 -12.22 0.24 13.19
N GLY A 170 -11.49 -0.88 13.11
CA GLY A 170 -10.50 -1.26 14.10
C GLY A 170 -9.36 -0.24 14.24
N LEU A 171 -8.90 0.31 13.11
CA LEU A 171 -7.89 1.36 13.11
C LEU A 171 -8.42 2.66 13.72
N ASP A 172 -9.63 3.08 13.37
CA ASP A 172 -10.25 4.30 13.92
C ASP A 172 -10.40 4.19 15.46
N GLN A 173 -10.83 3.02 15.94
CA GLN A 173 -10.92 2.75 17.39
C GLN A 173 -9.55 2.78 18.08
N LEU A 174 -8.51 2.26 17.42
CA LEU A 174 -7.15 2.31 17.93
C LEU A 174 -6.65 3.77 18.02
N GLN A 175 -6.84 4.55 16.96
CA GLN A 175 -6.45 5.96 16.91
C GLN A 175 -7.16 6.76 18.01
N GLN A 176 -8.48 6.59 18.17
CA GLN A 176 -9.22 7.25 19.24
C GLN A 176 -8.68 6.88 20.62
N SER A 177 -8.39 5.59 20.84
CA SER A 177 -7.83 5.12 22.12
C SER A 177 -6.45 5.72 22.42
N LEU A 178 -5.62 5.95 21.40
CA LEU A 178 -4.32 6.60 21.54
C LEU A 178 -4.48 8.09 21.86
N ILE A 179 -5.40 8.78 21.18
CA ILE A 179 -5.71 10.18 21.45
C ILE A 179 -6.20 10.38 22.89
N ASP A 180 -7.12 9.53 23.35
CA ASP A 180 -7.65 9.56 24.72
C ASP A 180 -6.54 9.34 25.76
N THR A 181 -5.62 8.40 25.46
CA THR A 181 -4.45 8.11 26.29
C THR A 181 -3.50 9.30 26.39
N VAL A 182 -3.17 9.94 25.26
CA VAL A 182 -2.22 11.07 25.22
C VAL A 182 -2.84 12.34 25.81
N SER A 183 -4.13 12.56 25.59
CA SER A 183 -4.87 13.73 26.10
C SER A 183 -5.21 13.60 27.59
N GLY A 184 -5.21 12.38 28.15
CA GLY A 184 -5.55 12.08 29.54
C GLY A 184 -4.57 12.58 30.60
N GLY A 185 -3.35 13.00 30.22
CA GLY A 185 -2.45 13.82 31.06
C GLY A 185 -2.08 13.28 32.45
N GLY A 186 -2.25 11.99 32.73
CA GLY A 186 -2.00 11.38 34.04
C GLY A 186 -0.52 11.07 34.31
N SER A 187 -0.15 11.06 35.60
CA SER A 187 1.19 10.71 36.12
C SER A 187 1.76 9.41 35.50
N PHE A 188 3.08 9.21 35.55
CA PHE A 188 3.81 8.06 34.94
C PHE A 188 3.16 6.68 35.15
N ASN A 189 2.48 6.47 36.28
CA ASN A 189 1.77 5.22 36.61
C ASN A 189 0.49 5.01 35.76
N ASP A 190 -0.15 6.10 35.36
CA ASP A 190 -1.33 6.13 34.48
C ASP A 190 -0.93 5.87 33.02
N GLY A 191 0.20 6.44 32.58
CA GLY A 191 0.77 6.14 31.25
C GLY A 191 1.11 4.66 31.06
N LEU A 192 1.59 3.98 32.11
CA LEU A 192 1.84 2.54 32.12
C LEU A 192 0.54 1.72 32.00
N HIS A 193 -0.52 2.14 32.68
CA HIS A 193 -1.84 1.52 32.59
C HIS A 193 -2.48 1.72 31.21
N HIS A 194 -2.43 2.93 30.68
CA HIS A 194 -2.93 3.23 29.34
C HIS A 194 -2.18 2.49 28.23
N MET A 195 -0.85 2.35 28.36
CA MET A 195 -0.04 1.57 27.43
C MET A 195 -0.40 0.08 27.48
N ALA A 196 -0.67 -0.48 28.66
CA ALA A 196 -1.15 -1.86 28.79
C ALA A 196 -2.52 -2.07 28.12
N VAL A 197 -3.44 -1.11 28.23
CA VAL A 197 -4.74 -1.14 27.57
C VAL A 197 -4.61 -1.02 26.04
N ALA A 198 -3.77 -0.11 25.55
CA ALA A 198 -3.50 0.06 24.12
C ALA A 198 -2.86 -1.20 23.51
N MET A 199 -1.90 -1.81 24.23
CA MET A 199 -1.28 -3.08 23.85
C MET A 199 -2.30 -4.22 23.77
N GLY A 200 -3.22 -4.33 24.73
CA GLY A 200 -4.30 -5.32 24.68
C GLY A 200 -5.21 -5.15 23.46
N LYS A 201 -5.53 -3.90 23.08
CA LYS A 201 -6.31 -3.60 21.87
C LYS A 201 -5.53 -3.94 20.58
N LEU A 202 -4.23 -3.66 20.54
CA LEU A 202 -3.35 -4.03 19.43
C LEU A 202 -3.28 -5.55 19.26
N THR A 203 -3.17 -6.31 20.35
CA THR A 203 -3.20 -7.78 20.30
C THR A 203 -4.55 -8.31 19.79
N ASN A 204 -5.66 -7.68 20.17
CA ASN A 204 -6.98 -8.04 19.63
C ASN A 204 -7.09 -7.74 18.13
N LEU A 205 -6.55 -6.60 17.67
CA LEU A 205 -6.51 -6.24 16.26
C LEU A 205 -5.61 -7.21 15.47
N GLU A 206 -4.44 -7.56 16.00
CA GLU A 206 -3.55 -8.57 15.41
C GLU A 206 -4.27 -9.93 15.30
N GLY A 207 -4.99 -10.33 16.35
CA GLY A 207 -5.80 -11.55 16.36
C GLY A 207 -6.90 -11.52 15.30
N PHE A 208 -7.62 -10.41 15.18
CA PHE A 208 -8.63 -10.20 14.14
C PHE A 208 -8.02 -10.28 12.74
N VAL A 209 -6.91 -9.59 12.50
CA VAL A 209 -6.19 -9.61 11.21
C VAL A 209 -5.76 -11.02 10.84
N ARG A 210 -5.21 -11.79 11.79
CA ARG A 210 -4.85 -13.19 11.55
C ARG A 210 -6.07 -14.05 11.21
N GLN A 211 -7.20 -13.84 11.87
CA GLN A 211 -8.42 -14.58 11.62
C GLN A 211 -8.97 -14.27 10.23
N VAL A 212 -9.00 -12.99 9.82
CA VAL A 212 -9.44 -12.55 8.49
C VAL A 212 -8.53 -13.09 7.38
N ILE A 213 -7.21 -13.16 7.60
CA ILE A 213 -6.25 -13.72 6.62
C ILE A 213 -6.37 -15.25 6.48
N GLN A 214 -6.85 -15.95 7.52
CA GLN A 214 -6.98 -17.41 7.54
C GLN A 214 -8.37 -17.93 7.13
N SER A 215 -9.33 -17.03 6.89
CA SER A 215 -10.72 -17.35 6.51
C SER A 215 -10.90 -17.31 4.99
#